data_AF-A0A6V7R935-F1
#
_entry.id   AF-A0A6V7R935-F1
#
_cell.length_a   1.000
_cell.length_b   1.000
_cell.length_c   1.000
_cell.angle_alpha   90.00
_cell.angle_beta   90.00
_cell.angle_gamma   90.00
#
_symmetry.space_group_name_H-M   'P 1'
#
loop_
_entity.id
_entity.type
_entity.pdbx_description
1 polymer ?
#
loop_
_entity_poly.entity_id
_entity_poly.type
_entity_poly.pdbx_seq_one_letter_code
_entity_poly.pdbx_strand_id
1 'polypeptide(L)' 'MKIRESIKVDISDFQGNPGSAFETAEKNKSVVHIVNEDGVAGVLMSKEQYEFTRDEIESLYEVIEELTL' A
#
# COMPACT_ATOMS: atom_id res chain seq x y z
N MET A 1 -2.23 -8.77 16.70
CA MET A 1 -1.77 -8.15 15.44
C MET A 1 -1.29 -6.75 15.76
N LYS A 2 0.03 -6.49 15.73
CA LYS A 2 0.53 -5.12 15.91
C LYS A 2 0.15 -4.35 14.65
N ILE A 3 -0.73 -3.35 14.79
CA ILE A 3 -1.00 -2.39 13.71
C ILE A 3 0.34 -1.69 13.48
N ARG A 4 1.03 -2.01 12.39
CA ARG A 4 2.23 -1.26 12.00
C ARG A 4 1.77 0.16 11.76
N GLU A 5 2.41 1.13 12.41
CA GLU A 5 2.15 2.54 12.13
C GLU A 5 2.28 2.76 10.63
N SER A 6 1.22 3.31 10.03
CA SER A 6 1.19 3.64 8.61
C SER A 6 2.19 4.75 8.36
N ILE A 7 3.14 4.54 7.43
CA ILE A 7 4.01 5.61 6.97
C ILE A 7 3.14 6.61 6.21
N LYS A 8 3.20 7.89 6.59
CA LYS A 8 2.40 8.96 5.98
C LYS A 8 3.34 10.02 5.39
N VAL A 9 3.00 10.50 4.20
CA VAL A 9 3.69 11.60 3.50
C VAL A 9 2.64 12.61 3.05
N ASP A 10 2.88 13.90 3.28
CA ASP A 10 1.98 14.96 2.83
C ASP A 10 1.97 15.03 1.29
N ILE A 11 0.82 15.33 0.70
CA ILE A 11 0.67 15.43 -0.75
C ILE A 11 1.59 16.51 -1.36
N SER A 12 1.87 17.58 -0.62
CA SER A 12 2.77 18.65 -1.05
C SER A 12 4.22 18.16 -1.13
N ASP A 13 4.66 17.40 -0.11
CA ASP A 13 5.99 16.79 -0.07
C ASP A 13 6.12 15.74 -1.18
N PHE A 14 5.08 14.95 -1.40
CA PHE A 14 5.02 13.98 -2.48
C PHE A 14 5.11 14.63 -3.85
N GLN A 15 4.38 15.73 -4.09
CA GLN A 15 4.45 16.48 -5.36
C GLN A 15 5.83 17.11 -5.57
N GLY A 16 6.47 17.59 -4.51
CA GLY A 16 7.81 18.17 -4.57
C GLY A 16 8.90 17.14 -4.90
N ASN A 17 8.79 15.91 -4.37
CA ASN A 17 9.70 14.82 -4.68
C ASN A 17 9.03 13.44 -4.55
N PRO A 18 8.36 12.95 -5.60
CA PRO A 18 7.68 11.66 -5.56
C PRO A 18 8.63 10.50 -5.28
N GLY A 19 9.88 10.59 -5.78
CA GLY A 19 10.91 9.56 -5.63
C GLY A 19 11.20 9.22 -4.16
N SER A 20 11.23 10.23 -3.29
CA SER A 20 11.45 10.03 -1.85
C SER A 20 10.41 9.13 -1.17
N ALA A 21 9.15 9.20 -1.63
CA ALA A 21 8.08 8.34 -1.12
C ALA A 21 8.24 6.89 -1.62
N PHE A 22 8.66 6.70 -2.86
CA PHE A 22 8.97 5.36 -3.41
C PHE A 22 10.17 4.73 -2.69
N GLU A 23 11.26 5.48 -2.49
CA GLU A 23 12.43 5.03 -1.74
C GLU A 23 12.04 4.64 -0.30
N THR A 24 11.15 5.42 0.32
CA THR A 24 10.64 5.14 1.66
C THR A 24 9.83 3.85 1.69
N ALA A 25 8.96 3.61 0.70
CA ALA A 25 8.16 2.39 0.58
C ALA A 25 9.07 1.16 0.43
N GLU A 26 10.07 1.24 -0.45
CA GLU A 26 11.02 0.17 -0.73
C GLU A 26 11.90 -0.14 0.49
N LYS A 27 12.52 0.88 1.10
CA LYS A 27 13.39 0.74 2.27
C LYS A 27 12.67 0.10 3.45
N ASN A 28 11.43 0.50 3.70
CA ASN A 28 10.65 -0.01 4.84
C ASN A 28 9.90 -1.30 4.51
N LYS A 29 9.96 -1.77 3.25
CA LYS A 29 9.12 -2.87 2.73
C LYS A 29 7.68 -2.70 3.19
N SER A 30 7.16 -1.48 3.04
CA SER A 30 5.86 -1.10 3.57
C SER A 30 5.16 -0.09 2.67
N VAL A 31 3.88 0.08 2.93
CA VAL A 31 2.99 0.96 2.19
C VAL A 31 3.11 2.39 2.74
N VAL A 32 3.17 3.37 1.85
CA VAL A 32 3.18 4.79 2.17
C VAL A 32 1.81 5.39 1.83
N HIS A 33 1.20 6.04 2.81
CA HIS A 33 -0.07 6.76 2.63
C HIS A 33 0.25 8.20 2.27
N ILE A 34 -0.24 8.65 1.12
CA ILE A 34 -0.22 10.05 0.73
C ILE A 34 -1.44 10.72 1.36
N VAL A 35 -1.22 11.74 2.18
CA VAL A 35 -2.28 12.40 2.94
C VAL A 35 -2.41 13.88 2.58
N ASN A 36 -3.60 14.42 2.73
CA ASN A 36 -3.92 15.85 2.65
C ASN A 36 -4.83 16.25 3.82
N GLU A 37 -5.34 17.48 3.84
CA GLU A 37 -6.24 17.98 4.88
C GLU A 37 -7.52 17.13 5.03
N ASP A 38 -7.98 16.49 3.95
CA ASP A 38 -9.19 15.65 3.92
C ASP A 38 -8.93 14.18 4.32
N GLY A 39 -7.68 13.77 4.47
CA GLY A 39 -7.29 12.40 4.87
C GLY A 39 -6.36 11.72 3.88
N VAL A 40 -6.58 10.43 3.60
CA VAL A 40 -5.74 9.65 2.69
C VAL A 40 -6.15 9.95 1.25
N ALA A 41 -5.30 10.64 0.52
CA ALA A 41 -5.47 10.95 -0.89
C ALA A 41 -4.97 9.84 -1.81
N GLY A 42 -4.04 9.00 -1.33
CA GLY A 42 -3.49 7.91 -2.11
C GLY A 42 -2.66 6.94 -1.29
N VAL A 43 -2.34 5.80 -1.91
CA VAL A 43 -1.55 4.74 -1.30
C VAL A 43 -0.48 4.32 -2.30
N LEU A 44 0.75 4.21 -1.82
CA LEU A 44 1.93 3.97 -2.63
C LEU A 44 2.69 2.77 -2.07
N MET A 45 3.07 1.86 -2.95
CA MET A 45 3.76 0.61 -2.62
C MET A 45 4.63 0.18 -3.79
N SER A 46 5.56 -0.76 -3.55
CA SER A 46 6.33 -1.33 -4.65
C SER A 46 5.42 -2.18 -5.55
N LYS A 47 5.83 -2.34 -6.81
CA LYS A 47 5.13 -3.22 -7.76
C LYS A 47 5.02 -4.65 -7.23
N GLU A 48 6.10 -5.18 -6.68
CA GLU A 48 6.15 -6.53 -6.10
C GLU A 48 5.14 -6.70 -4.96
N GLN A 49 5.00 -5.70 -4.10
CA GLN A 49 4.01 -5.71 -3.01
C GLN A 49 2.58 -5.69 -3.54
N TYR A 50 2.32 -4.91 -4.57
CA TYR A 50 1.01 -4.86 -5.22
C TYR A 50 0.66 -6.22 -5.85
N GLU A 51 1.57 -6.80 -6.63
CA GLU A 51 1.37 -8.09 -7.28
C GLU A 51 1.15 -9.20 -6.26
N PHE A 52 2.00 -9.28 -5.23
CA PHE A 52 1.81 -10.24 -4.13
C PHE A 52 0.44 -10.09 -3.46
N THR A 53 0.04 -8.85 -3.12
CA THR A 53 -1.24 -8.62 -2.44
C THR A 53 -2.43 -8.99 -3.33
N ARG A 54 -2.34 -8.70 -4.63
CA ARG A 54 -3.36 -9.09 -5.60
C ARG A 54 -3.48 -10.61 -5.68
N ASP A 55 -2.36 -11.31 -5.81
CA ASP A 55 -2.35 -12.76 -5.97
C ASP A 55 -2.89 -13.46 -4.70
N GLU A 56 -2.60 -12.93 -3.51
CA GLU A 56 -3.19 -13.41 -2.24
C GLU A 56 -4.72 -13.18 -2.20
N ILE A 57 -5.20 -12.03 -2.70
CA ILE A 57 -6.64 -11.75 -2.79
C ILE A 57 -7.32 -12.73 -3.75
N GLU A 58 -6.72 -12.98 -4.92
CA GLU A 58 -7.23 -13.96 -5.89
C GLU A 58 -7.29 -15.36 -5.30
N SER A 59 -6.23 -15.79 -4.61
CA SER A 59 -6.18 -17.08 -3.91
C SER A 59 -7.28 -17.21 -2.85
N LEU A 60 -7.61 -16.13 -2.14
CA LEU A 60 -8.72 -16.13 -1.18
C LEU A 60 -10.09 -16.30 -1.86
N TYR A 61 -10.28 -15.72 -3.03
CA TYR A 61 -11.52 -15.91 -3.79
C TYR A 61 -11.66 -17.35 -4.28
N GLU A 62 -10.58 -17.99 -4.75
CA GLU A 62 -10.60 -19.41 -5.15
C GLU A 62 -11.05 -20.32 -3.99
N VAL A 63 -10.53 -20.08 -2.79
CA VAL A 63 -10.93 -20.85 -1.59
C VAL A 63 -12.41 -20.63 -1.25
N ILE A 64 -12.94 -19.41 -1.40
CA ILE A 64 -14.35 -19.12 -1.16
C ILE A 64 -15.24 -19.85 -2.17
N GLU A 65 -14.85 -19.86 -3.45
CA GLU A 65 -15.58 -20.60 -4.50
C GLU A 65 -15.62 -22.11 -4.19
N GLU A 66 -14.50 -22.70 -3.79
CA GLU A 66 -14.45 -24.12 -3.38
C GLU A 66 -15.38 -24.44 -2.20
N LEU A 67 -15.52 -23.51 -1.24
CA LEU A 67 -16.36 -23.70 -0.05
C LEU A 67 -17.85 -23.41 -0.27
N THR A 68 -18.23 -22.78 -1.38
CA THR A 68 -19.61 -22.35 -1.65
C THR A 68 -20.30 -23.13 -2.78
N LEU A 69 -19.57 -24.02 -3.45
CA LEU A 69 -20.07 -25.00 -4.42
C LEU A 69 -20.33 -26.37 -3.77
#